data_AF-A0A3D0DQN8-F1
#
_entry.id   AF-A0A3D0DQN8-F1
#
_cell.length_a   1.000
_cell.length_b   1.000
_cell.length_c   1.000
_cell.angle_alpha   90.00
_cell.angle_beta   90.00
_cell.angle_gamma   90.00
#
_symmetry.space_group_name_H-M   'P 1'
#
loop_
_entity.id
_entity.type
_entity.pdbx_description
1 polymer ?
#
loop_
_entity_poly.entity_id
_entity_poly.type
_entity_poly.pdbx_seq_one_letter_code
_entity_poly.pdbx_strand_id
1 'polypeptide(L)'
;MKLLATATALCLALASSSALAFEPTEKDAIAMAERGAALIKAKGKAEMMKKINAKDPDFVQGELYVDLRDIKTGIVLAHPYNPSIVGKDLTDVPDANGKKYRREIIELAAAKGKGWVDYQYKNPTSGKIEPKTTYILRVDDVVLEAGIYKK
;
A
#
# COMPACT_ATOMS: atom_id res chain seq x y z
N MET A 1 30.94 45.89 45.04
CA MET A 1 30.46 46.29 43.70
C MET A 1 31.69 46.36 42.80
N LYS A 2 31.93 45.50 41.82
CA LYS A 2 31.06 45.06 40.72
C LYS A 2 31.39 43.61 40.34
N LEU A 3 30.35 42.80 40.11
CA LEU A 3 30.45 41.49 39.48
C LEU A 3 30.73 41.66 37.98
N LEU A 4 31.61 40.83 37.43
CA LEU A 4 31.68 40.56 35.99
C LEU A 4 31.62 39.04 35.81
N ALA A 5 30.41 38.57 35.50
CA ALA A 5 30.14 37.21 35.05
C ALA A 5 30.39 37.17 33.54
N THR A 6 31.39 36.39 33.12
CA THR A 6 31.59 36.02 31.72
C THR A 6 30.83 34.72 31.46
N ALA A 7 29.69 34.85 30.78
CA ALA A 7 28.95 33.75 30.22
C ALA A 7 29.00 33.89 28.70
N THR A 8 29.63 32.93 28.00
CA THR A 8 29.46 32.80 26.55
C THR A 8 29.43 31.33 26.12
N ALA A 9 28.19 30.88 25.96
CA ALA A 9 27.64 29.91 25.01
C ALA A 9 28.53 28.77 24.46
N LEU A 10 28.26 27.56 24.97
CA LEU A 10 28.54 26.31 24.27
C LEU A 10 27.42 26.07 23.23
N CYS A 11 27.69 26.35 21.95
CA CYS A 11 26.79 25.99 20.86
C CYS A 11 26.78 24.47 20.68
N LEU A 12 25.80 23.78 21.26
CA LEU A 12 25.48 22.40 20.91
C LEU A 12 24.85 22.41 19.50
N ALA A 13 25.63 22.01 18.49
CA ALA A 13 25.09 21.75 17.17
C ALA A 13 24.19 20.50 17.25
N LEU A 14 22.87 20.72 17.30
CA LEU A 14 21.88 19.69 17.05
C LEU A 14 22.04 19.23 15.60
N ALA A 15 22.74 18.12 15.39
CA ALA A 15 22.68 17.39 14.13
C ALA A 15 21.27 16.81 14.02
N SER A 16 20.37 17.56 13.39
CA SER A 16 19.06 17.06 12.96
C SER A 16 19.32 15.97 11.93
N SER A 17 19.42 14.71 12.37
CA SER A 17 19.28 13.57 11.48
C SER A 17 17.84 13.60 10.97
N SER A 18 17.60 14.25 9.83
CA SER A 18 16.41 13.98 9.05
C SER A 18 16.48 12.50 8.72
N ALA A 19 15.73 11.67 9.47
CA ALA A 19 15.48 10.31 9.09
C ALA A 19 14.94 10.36 7.67
N LEU A 20 15.76 9.96 6.70
CA LEU A 20 15.34 9.81 5.31
C LEU A 20 14.09 8.94 5.37
N ALA A 21 12.95 9.50 4.94
CA ALA A 21 11.72 8.75 4.85
C ALA A 21 12.01 7.48 4.02
N PHE A 22 11.81 6.31 4.61
CA PHE A 22 12.02 5.06 3.91
C PHE A 22 11.02 4.97 2.77
N GLU A 23 11.52 5.06 1.54
CA GLU A 23 10.71 4.93 0.35
C GLU A 23 10.49 3.45 0.04
N PRO A 24 9.22 2.98 -0.01
CA PRO A 24 8.96 1.57 -0.23
C PRO A 24 9.38 1.17 -1.66
N THR A 25 10.03 0.02 -1.76
CA THR A 25 10.53 -0.54 -3.02
C THR A 25 9.60 -1.62 -3.58
N GLU A 26 9.85 -2.03 -4.82
CA GLU A 26 9.15 -3.18 -5.41
C GLU A 26 9.33 -4.46 -4.59
N LYS A 27 10.53 -4.63 -3.98
CA LYS A 27 10.82 -5.77 -3.10
C LYS A 27 9.94 -5.75 -1.85
N ASP A 28 9.66 -4.57 -1.30
CA ASP A 28 8.82 -4.44 -0.12
C ASP A 28 7.35 -4.78 -0.42
N ALA A 29 6.84 -4.37 -1.58
CA ALA A 29 5.52 -4.76 -2.05
C ALA A 29 5.39 -6.27 -2.28
N ILE A 30 6.37 -6.90 -2.93
CA ILE A 30 6.41 -8.36 -3.10
C ILE A 30 6.39 -9.04 -1.72
N ALA A 31 7.27 -8.62 -0.81
CA ALA A 31 7.36 -9.21 0.52
C ALA A 31 6.05 -9.03 1.32
N MET A 32 5.37 -7.89 1.17
CA MET A 32 4.08 -7.64 1.83
C MET A 32 2.97 -8.55 1.26
N ALA A 33 2.91 -8.73 -0.05
CA ALA A 33 1.97 -9.66 -0.69
C ALA A 33 2.25 -11.11 -0.27
N GLU A 34 3.51 -11.54 -0.23
CA GLU A 34 3.89 -12.89 0.20
C GLU A 34 3.53 -13.15 1.67
N ARG A 35 3.72 -12.16 2.57
CA ARG A 35 3.23 -12.23 3.96
C ARG A 35 1.70 -12.38 4.00
N GLY A 36 0.99 -11.63 3.15
CA GLY A 36 -0.47 -11.73 3.05
C GLY A 36 -0.91 -13.11 2.58
N ALA A 37 -0.21 -13.68 1.60
CA ALA A 37 -0.49 -15.01 1.10
C ALA A 37 -0.24 -16.10 2.14
N ALA A 38 0.83 -15.97 2.92
CA ALA A 38 1.09 -16.85 4.06
C ALA A 38 -0.02 -16.76 5.12
N LEU A 39 -0.50 -15.53 5.43
CA LEU A 39 -1.60 -15.33 6.36
C LEU A 39 -2.90 -15.96 5.86
N ILE A 40 -3.25 -15.77 4.58
CA ILE A 40 -4.46 -16.37 3.99
C ILE A 40 -4.37 -17.90 4.06
N LYS A 41 -3.24 -18.50 3.73
CA LYS A 41 -3.05 -19.96 3.81
C LYS A 41 -3.18 -20.49 5.24
N ALA A 42 -2.70 -19.73 6.23
CA ALA A 42 -2.71 -20.17 7.62
C ALA A 42 -4.02 -19.91 8.36
N LYS A 43 -4.72 -18.80 8.05
CA LYS A 43 -5.85 -18.28 8.84
C LYS A 43 -7.07 -17.89 8.00
N GLY A 44 -6.99 -18.01 6.68
CA GLY A 44 -8.07 -17.68 5.74
C GLY A 44 -8.17 -16.18 5.41
N LYS A 45 -8.92 -15.88 4.34
CA LYS A 45 -9.12 -14.51 3.85
C LYS A 45 -9.83 -13.58 4.83
N ALA A 46 -10.66 -14.11 5.73
CA ALA A 46 -11.35 -13.31 6.74
C ALA A 46 -10.37 -12.63 7.73
N GLU A 47 -9.31 -13.34 8.14
CA GLU A 47 -8.26 -12.77 8.99
C GLU A 47 -7.44 -11.72 8.23
N MET A 48 -7.14 -11.96 6.94
CA MET A 48 -6.48 -10.97 6.08
C MET A 48 -7.31 -9.68 5.98
N MET A 49 -8.62 -9.79 5.72
CA MET A 49 -9.53 -8.64 5.66
C MET A 49 -9.55 -7.87 6.99
N LYS A 50 -9.59 -8.58 8.12
CA LYS A 50 -9.52 -7.97 9.47
C LYS A 50 -8.23 -7.17 9.65
N LYS A 51 -7.08 -7.74 9.26
CA LYS A 51 -5.77 -7.09 9.36
C LYS A 51 -5.66 -5.84 8.48
N ILE A 52 -6.11 -5.91 7.24
CA ILE A 52 -6.17 -4.75 6.32
C ILE A 52 -7.04 -3.64 6.92
N ASN A 53 -8.25 -3.97 7.37
CA ASN A 53 -9.20 -2.99 7.88
C ASN A 53 -8.74 -2.37 9.21
N ALA A 54 -8.00 -3.13 10.03
CA ALA A 54 -7.36 -2.63 11.25
C ALA A 54 -6.10 -1.79 10.98
N LYS A 55 -5.69 -1.62 9.72
CA LYS A 55 -4.44 -0.99 9.31
C LYS A 55 -3.22 -1.58 10.03
N ASP A 56 -3.18 -2.90 10.12
CA ASP A 56 -2.07 -3.60 10.76
C ASP A 56 -0.74 -3.26 10.06
N PRO A 57 0.32 -2.90 10.81
CA PRO A 57 1.59 -2.44 10.23
C PRO A 57 2.32 -3.50 9.38
N ASP A 58 1.95 -4.78 9.47
CA ASP A 58 2.49 -5.81 8.58
C ASP A 58 2.01 -5.63 7.12
N PHE A 59 0.88 -4.94 6.92
CA PHE A 59 0.15 -4.81 5.65
C PHE A 59 -0.19 -3.37 5.24
N VAL A 60 0.10 -2.40 6.11
CA VAL A 60 -0.14 -0.97 5.86
C VAL A 60 1.02 -0.16 6.44
N GLN A 61 1.87 0.39 5.58
CA GLN A 61 3.10 1.12 5.91
C GLN A 61 3.17 2.41 5.09
N GLY A 62 2.50 3.46 5.57
CA GLY A 62 2.44 4.75 4.87
C GLY A 62 1.76 4.61 3.50
N GLU A 63 2.53 4.77 2.42
CA GLU A 63 2.02 4.63 1.06
C GLU A 63 2.14 3.21 0.48
N LEU A 64 2.87 2.31 1.15
CA LEU A 64 2.89 0.88 0.84
C LEU A 64 1.77 0.17 1.61
N TYR A 65 0.83 -0.44 0.90
CA TYR A 65 -0.27 -1.17 1.53
C TYR A 65 -0.83 -2.27 0.63
N VAL A 66 -1.51 -3.23 1.25
CA VAL A 66 -2.28 -4.28 0.59
C VAL A 66 -3.77 -3.95 0.60
N ASP A 67 -4.42 -4.15 -0.54
CA ASP A 67 -5.87 -4.36 -0.62
C ASP A 67 -6.19 -5.80 -1.08
N LEU A 68 -7.46 -6.19 -0.99
CA LEU A 68 -7.91 -7.54 -1.30
C LEU A 68 -9.10 -7.51 -2.24
N ARG A 69 -9.04 -8.28 -3.33
CA ARG A 69 -10.12 -8.43 -4.32
C ARG A 69 -10.54 -9.88 -4.48
N ASP A 70 -11.83 -10.09 -4.72
CA ASP A 70 -12.37 -11.38 -5.16
C ASP A 70 -12.11 -11.56 -6.67
N ILE A 71 -11.43 -12.64 -7.07
CA ILE A 71 -11.02 -12.81 -8.47
C ILE A 71 -12.19 -13.13 -9.41
N LYS A 72 -13.27 -13.74 -8.90
CA LYS A 72 -14.39 -14.18 -9.72
C LYS A 72 -15.34 -13.04 -10.04
N THR A 73 -15.59 -12.18 -9.06
CA THR A 73 -16.54 -11.08 -9.15
C THR A 73 -15.89 -9.73 -9.41
N GLY A 74 -14.59 -9.60 -9.17
CA GLY A 74 -13.88 -8.32 -9.22
C GLY A 74 -14.19 -7.39 -8.04
N ILE A 75 -15.03 -7.83 -7.09
CA ILE A 75 -15.45 -7.04 -5.92
C ILE A 75 -14.26 -6.79 -5.00
N VAL A 76 -14.14 -5.54 -4.53
CA VAL A 76 -13.17 -5.16 -3.48
C VAL A 76 -13.64 -5.73 -2.14
N LEU A 77 -12.83 -6.58 -1.51
CA LEU A 77 -13.13 -7.23 -0.23
C LEU A 77 -12.62 -6.41 0.96
N ALA A 78 -11.45 -5.78 0.83
CA ALA A 78 -10.89 -4.91 1.86
C ALA A 78 -10.00 -3.84 1.23
N HIS A 79 -10.02 -2.62 1.77
CA HIS A 79 -9.13 -1.54 1.34
C HIS A 79 -8.85 -0.58 2.51
N PRO A 80 -7.59 -0.39 2.95
CA PRO A 80 -7.28 0.26 4.23
C PRO A 80 -7.55 1.77 4.24
N TYR A 81 -7.47 2.43 3.08
CA TYR A 81 -7.63 3.89 2.96
C TYR A 81 -8.94 4.35 2.29
N ASN A 82 -9.71 3.43 1.72
CA ASN A 82 -10.89 3.76 0.93
C ASN A 82 -12.01 2.76 1.22
N PRO A 83 -12.62 2.79 2.41
CA PRO A 83 -13.69 1.86 2.77
C PRO A 83 -14.93 2.01 1.87
N SER A 84 -15.09 3.17 1.20
CA SER A 84 -16.24 3.45 0.34
C SER A 84 -16.35 2.58 -0.91
N ILE A 85 -15.26 1.90 -1.31
CA ILE A 85 -15.23 1.01 -2.47
C ILE A 85 -15.39 -0.47 -2.10
N VAL A 86 -15.35 -0.82 -0.81
CA VAL A 86 -15.54 -2.20 -0.35
C VAL A 86 -16.97 -2.66 -0.69
N GLY A 87 -17.10 -3.88 -1.21
CA GLY A 87 -18.37 -4.46 -1.65
C GLY A 87 -18.83 -4.01 -3.05
N LYS A 88 -18.03 -3.22 -3.76
CA LYS A 88 -18.35 -2.75 -5.12
C LYS A 88 -17.53 -3.49 -6.17
N ASP A 89 -18.19 -3.83 -7.26
CA ASP A 89 -17.52 -4.17 -8.52
C ASP A 89 -17.17 -2.86 -9.25
N LEU A 90 -15.88 -2.63 -9.45
CA LEU A 90 -15.32 -1.46 -10.14
C LEU A 90 -14.45 -1.89 -11.33
N THR A 91 -14.61 -3.12 -11.80
CA THR A 91 -13.73 -3.75 -12.80
C THR A 91 -13.57 -2.89 -14.06
N ASP A 92 -14.65 -2.26 -14.52
CA ASP A 92 -14.67 -1.41 -15.70
C ASP A 92 -14.56 0.09 -15.44
N VAL A 93 -14.41 0.50 -14.18
CA VAL A 93 -14.23 1.91 -13.84
C VAL A 93 -12.77 2.31 -14.11
N PRO A 94 -12.52 3.26 -15.02
CA PRO A 94 -11.16 3.66 -15.37
C PRO A 94 -10.50 4.47 -14.24
N ASP A 95 -9.17 4.52 -14.27
CA ASP A 95 -8.39 5.50 -13.53
C ASP A 95 -8.46 6.91 -14.18
N ALA A 96 -7.72 7.88 -13.62
CA ALA A 96 -7.68 9.25 -14.12
C ALA A 96 -7.16 9.39 -15.57
N ASN A 97 -6.46 8.39 -16.09
CA ASN A 97 -5.93 8.37 -17.46
C ASN A 97 -6.80 7.52 -18.40
N GLY A 98 -7.97 7.03 -17.96
CA GLY A 98 -8.85 6.20 -18.77
C GLY A 98 -8.52 4.71 -18.75
N LYS A 99 -7.52 4.27 -17.96
CA LYS A 99 -7.09 2.86 -17.93
C LYS A 99 -8.00 2.05 -17.01
N LYS A 100 -8.58 0.95 -17.52
CA LYS A 100 -9.33 -0.05 -16.74
C LYS A 100 -8.41 -1.02 -16.00
N TYR A 101 -7.60 -0.50 -15.08
CA TYR A 101 -6.53 -1.28 -14.45
C TYR A 101 -7.04 -2.48 -13.61
N ARG A 102 -8.23 -2.40 -13.01
CA ARG A 102 -8.79 -3.52 -12.24
C ARG A 102 -9.10 -4.74 -13.10
N ARG A 103 -9.55 -4.50 -14.33
CA ARG A 103 -9.71 -5.55 -15.34
C ARG A 103 -8.36 -6.21 -15.65
N GLU A 104 -7.31 -5.43 -15.86
CA GLU A 104 -5.95 -5.94 -16.08
C GLU A 104 -5.43 -6.75 -14.88
N ILE A 105 -5.70 -6.30 -13.64
CA ILE A 105 -5.37 -7.05 -12.42
C ILE A 105 -6.05 -8.43 -12.42
N ILE A 106 -7.36 -8.48 -12.67
CA ILE A 106 -8.13 -9.73 -12.68
C ILE A 106 -7.62 -10.67 -13.78
N GLU A 107 -7.42 -10.15 -14.98
CA GLU A 107 -6.93 -10.92 -16.13
C GLU A 107 -5.51 -11.45 -15.88
N LEU A 108 -4.61 -10.63 -15.32
CA LEU A 108 -3.25 -11.03 -14.96
C LEU A 108 -3.24 -12.08 -13.83
N ALA A 109 -4.07 -11.89 -12.80
CA ALA A 109 -4.24 -12.86 -11.73
C ALA A 109 -4.79 -14.20 -12.24
N ALA A 110 -5.74 -14.16 -13.18
CA ALA A 110 -6.32 -15.36 -13.78
C ALA A 110 -5.30 -16.10 -14.65
N ALA A 111 -4.53 -15.37 -15.47
CA ALA A 111 -3.60 -15.95 -16.43
C ALA A 111 -2.28 -16.42 -15.82
N LYS A 112 -1.70 -15.63 -14.89
CA LYS A 112 -0.34 -15.85 -14.37
C LYS A 112 -0.28 -16.01 -12.86
N GLY A 113 -1.34 -15.66 -12.14
CA GLY A 113 -1.39 -15.69 -10.67
C GLY A 113 -0.58 -14.58 -9.99
N LYS A 114 0.32 -13.90 -10.69
CA LYS A 114 1.12 -12.78 -10.15
C LYS A 114 1.67 -11.87 -11.23
N GLY A 115 2.06 -10.65 -10.84
CA GLY A 115 2.74 -9.69 -11.70
C GLY A 115 2.52 -8.25 -11.27
N TRP A 116 2.90 -7.31 -12.12
CA TRP A 116 2.80 -5.87 -11.85
C TRP A 116 1.75 -5.22 -12.75
N VAL A 117 0.97 -4.29 -12.18
CA VAL A 117 0.03 -3.44 -12.91
C VAL A 117 0.25 -1.99 -12.53
N ASP A 118 0.44 -1.14 -13.54
CA ASP A 118 0.61 0.31 -13.39
C ASP A 118 -0.72 1.05 -13.63
N TYR A 119 -1.02 2.06 -12.81
CA TYR A 119 -2.24 2.88 -12.94
C TYR A 119 -2.13 4.18 -12.13
N GLN A 120 -3.11 5.08 -12.28
CA GLN A 120 -3.23 6.28 -11.46
C GLN A 120 -4.12 6.04 -10.23
N TYR A 121 -3.65 6.44 -9.04
CA TYR A 121 -4.45 6.32 -7.83
C TYR A 121 -4.18 7.43 -6.83
N LYS A 122 -5.12 7.69 -5.93
CA LYS A 122 -4.93 8.67 -4.86
C LYS A 122 -3.90 8.15 -3.87
N ASN A 123 -2.79 8.85 -3.67
CA ASN A 123 -1.82 8.56 -2.62
C ASN A 123 -2.41 8.94 -1.25
N PRO A 124 -2.50 8.01 -0.28
CA PRO A 124 -3.07 8.30 1.02
C PRO A 124 -2.24 9.29 1.85
N THR A 125 -0.94 9.41 1.57
CA THR A 125 -0.01 10.31 2.26
C THR A 125 -0.04 11.71 1.68
N SER A 126 0.01 11.87 0.35
CA SER A 126 0.01 13.19 -0.30
C SER A 126 -1.39 13.74 -0.60
N GLY A 127 -2.40 12.86 -0.70
CA GLY A 127 -3.76 13.21 -1.09
C GLY A 127 -3.96 13.45 -2.59
N LYS A 128 -2.91 13.35 -3.41
CA LYS A 128 -2.93 13.62 -4.86
C LYS A 128 -3.15 12.33 -5.65
N ILE A 129 -3.62 12.47 -6.89
CA ILE A 129 -3.58 11.37 -7.86
C ILE A 129 -2.15 11.28 -8.41
N GLU A 130 -1.55 10.10 -8.25
CA GLU A 130 -0.15 9.84 -8.60
C GLU A 130 -0.03 8.48 -9.31
N PRO A 131 1.03 8.28 -10.12
CA PRO A 131 1.31 6.98 -10.70
C PRO A 131 1.61 5.96 -9.60
N LYS A 132 0.93 4.83 -9.65
CA LYS A 132 1.08 3.70 -8.73
C LYS A 132 1.45 2.46 -9.52
N THR A 133 2.32 1.63 -8.96
CA THR A 133 2.53 0.26 -9.43
C THR A 133 2.16 -0.71 -8.32
N THR A 134 1.47 -1.78 -8.68
CA THR A 134 0.94 -2.75 -7.71
C THR A 134 1.32 -4.15 -8.11
N TYR A 135 1.99 -4.84 -7.19
CA TYR A 135 2.25 -6.26 -7.28
C TYR A 135 0.98 -7.00 -6.88
N ILE A 136 0.51 -7.84 -7.79
CA ILE A 136 -0.64 -8.71 -7.54
C ILE A 136 -0.15 -10.12 -7.25
N LEU A 137 -0.78 -10.76 -6.27
CA LEU A 137 -0.55 -12.15 -5.92
C LEU A 137 -1.87 -12.84 -5.62
N ARG A 138 -2.25 -13.78 -6.50
CA ARG A 138 -3.44 -14.60 -6.34
C ARG A 138 -3.21 -15.69 -5.29
N VAL A 139 -4.20 -15.86 -4.42
CA VAL A 139 -4.32 -17.00 -3.50
C VAL A 139 -5.75 -17.51 -3.60
N ASP A 140 -5.92 -18.72 -4.12
CA ASP A 140 -7.23 -19.35 -4.35
C ASP A 140 -8.20 -18.46 -5.14
N ASP A 141 -9.21 -17.92 -4.45
CA ASP A 141 -10.29 -17.08 -4.98
C ASP A 141 -10.12 -15.58 -4.72
N VAL A 142 -8.97 -15.16 -4.18
CA VAL A 142 -8.65 -13.76 -3.92
C VAL A 142 -7.33 -13.31 -4.54
N VAL A 143 -7.20 -12.01 -4.73
CA VAL A 143 -5.99 -11.33 -5.21
C VAL A 143 -5.56 -10.32 -4.14
N LEU A 144 -4.34 -10.47 -3.66
CA LEU A 144 -3.64 -9.47 -2.85
C LEU A 144 -3.04 -8.43 -3.81
N GLU A 145 -3.27 -7.14 -3.56
CA GLU A 145 -2.73 -6.06 -4.38
C GLU A 145 -1.86 -5.15 -3.49
N ALA A 146 -0.54 -5.41 -3.48
CA ALA A 146 0.45 -4.64 -2.70
C ALA A 146 1.11 -3.59 -3.58
N GLY A 147 0.92 -2.30 -3.30
CA GLY A 147 1.38 -1.26 -4.22
C GLY A 147 2.20 -0.14 -3.59
N ILE A 148 3.01 0.48 -4.45
CA ILE A 148 3.89 1.63 -4.16
C ILE A 148 3.64 2.73 -5.19
N TYR A 149 3.93 3.98 -4.84
CA TYR A 149 3.79 5.12 -5.74
C TYR A 149 5.12 5.41 -6.42
N LYS A 150 5.08 5.70 -7.73
CA LYS A 150 6.27 6.09 -8.49
C LYS A 150 6.53 7.57 -8.28
N LYS A 151 7.78 7.93 -8.01
CA LYS A 151 8.24 9.31 -7.81
C LYS A 151 8.96 9.83 -9.05
#